data_AF-A0A2G6DPD0-F1
#
_entry.id   AF-A0A2G6DPD0-F1
#
_cell.length_a   1.000
_cell.length_b   1.000
_cell.length_c   1.000
_cell.angle_alpha   90.00
_cell.angle_beta   90.00
_cell.angle_gamma   90.00
#
_symmetry.space_group_name_H-M   'P 1'
#
loop_
_entity.id
_entity.type
_entity.pdbx_description
1 polymer ?
#
loop_
_entity_poly.entity_id
_entity_poly.type
_entity_poly.pdbx_seq_one_letter_code
_entity_poly.pdbx_strand_id
1 'polypeptide(L)'
;MKKIIGIIIVIIVLGGGGMFWWAKTHKGAVVQKAINVADDVLKLDQLDDSTRAEFGVIQDIANALLVQDDVTRRYLILLQNNLELRPGGGFLGQFAVIEVKNGEVLSFVVEDTNNLDSTYKSDRVLPEKLQQYLNDTKKIKMRDSNYAPDFPENVQDALHFYALAGRDANFDGVIAVNASILEDLLAITGPVTITR
;
A
#
# COMPACT_ATOMS: atom_id res chain seq x y z
N MET A 1 16.40 20.90 -17.93
CA MET A 1 15.35 19.85 -17.97
C MET A 1 15.35 19.03 -19.27
N LYS A 2 15.11 19.62 -20.46
CA LYS A 2 15.00 18.84 -21.73
C LYS A 2 16.26 18.07 -22.19
N LYS A 3 17.47 18.50 -21.80
CA LYS A 3 18.74 17.83 -22.18
C LYS A 3 19.08 16.58 -21.35
N ILE A 4 18.56 16.47 -20.12
CA ILE A 4 18.83 15.36 -19.20
C ILE A 4 17.95 14.15 -19.55
N ILE A 5 16.69 14.42 -19.92
CA ILE A 5 15.72 13.41 -20.38
C ILE A 5 16.24 12.68 -21.64
N GLY A 6 16.88 13.41 -22.57
CA GLY A 6 17.44 12.81 -23.78
C GLY A 6 18.61 11.86 -23.54
N ILE A 7 19.44 12.11 -22.52
CA ILE A 7 20.58 11.23 -22.17
C ILE A 7 20.10 9.95 -21.48
N ILE A 8 19.08 10.05 -20.61
CA ILE A 8 18.46 8.90 -19.95
C ILE A 8 17.82 7.97 -20.98
N ILE A 9 17.14 8.52 -21.99
CA ILE A 9 16.51 7.73 -23.06
C ILE A 9 17.55 7.00 -23.92
N VAL A 10 18.68 7.63 -24.24
CA VAL A 10 19.76 6.99 -25.05
C VAL A 10 20.44 5.84 -24.30
N ILE A 11 20.61 5.96 -22.98
CA ILE A 11 21.19 4.90 -22.13
C ILE A 11 20.25 3.70 -22.02
N ILE A 12 18.93 3.94 -21.95
CA ILE A 12 17.90 2.89 -21.92
C ILE A 12 17.83 2.15 -23.27
N VAL A 13 17.94 2.87 -24.39
CA VAL A 13 17.83 2.28 -25.75
C VAL A 13 19.06 1.46 -26.14
N LEU A 14 20.28 1.86 -25.75
CA LEU A 14 21.50 1.12 -26.11
C LEU A 14 21.75 -0.13 -25.23
N GLY A 15 21.09 -0.25 -24.07
CA GLY A 15 21.21 -1.41 -23.17
C GLY A 15 20.15 -2.50 -23.33
N GLY A 16 19.09 -2.25 -24.12
CA GLY A 16 17.79 -2.92 -24.00
C GLY A 16 17.74 -4.44 -24.22
N GLY A 17 18.66 -5.03 -24.98
CA GLY A 17 18.62 -6.49 -25.25
C GLY A 17 19.28 -7.33 -24.14
N GLY A 18 20.54 -7.02 -23.82
CA GLY A 18 21.31 -7.75 -22.81
C GLY A 18 20.88 -7.41 -21.38
N MET A 19 20.52 -6.15 -21.13
CA MET A 19 20.07 -5.71 -19.80
C MET A 19 18.69 -6.29 -19.46
N PHE A 20 17.80 -6.47 -20.44
CA PHE A 20 16.50 -7.12 -20.24
C PHE A 20 16.65 -8.61 -19.89
N TRP A 21 17.52 -9.34 -20.59
CA TRP A 21 17.76 -10.77 -20.32
C TRP A 21 18.51 -11.00 -19.00
N TRP A 22 19.48 -10.12 -18.71
CA TRP A 22 20.17 -10.08 -17.42
C TRP A 22 19.21 -9.72 -16.28
N ALA A 23 18.31 -8.74 -16.48
CA ALA A 23 17.31 -8.35 -15.50
C ALA A 23 16.29 -9.44 -15.21
N LYS A 24 15.91 -10.21 -16.23
CA LYS A 24 15.01 -11.36 -16.09
C LYS A 24 15.63 -12.50 -15.27
N THR A 25 16.95 -12.66 -15.34
CA THR A 25 17.71 -13.72 -14.63
C THR A 25 18.26 -13.27 -13.27
N HIS A 26 18.37 -11.96 -13.01
CA HIS A 26 18.94 -11.37 -11.80
C HIS A 26 17.98 -10.36 -11.14
N LYS A 27 16.70 -10.74 -10.99
CA LYS A 27 15.63 -9.86 -10.48
C LYS A 27 16.02 -9.14 -9.18
N GLY A 28 16.59 -9.84 -8.20
CA GLY A 28 17.03 -9.25 -6.94
C GLY A 28 18.15 -8.20 -7.09
N ALA A 29 19.12 -8.41 -7.98
CA ALA A 29 20.22 -7.46 -8.20
C ALA A 29 19.76 -6.20 -8.95
N VAL A 30 18.80 -6.32 -9.86
CA VAL A 30 18.19 -5.17 -10.54
C VAL A 30 17.39 -4.32 -9.57
N VAL A 31 16.59 -4.97 -8.73
CA VAL A 31 15.78 -4.31 -7.72
C VAL A 31 16.66 -3.58 -6.72
N GLN A 32 17.71 -4.23 -6.21
CA GLN A 32 18.65 -3.58 -5.29
C GLN A 32 19.34 -2.38 -5.94
N LYS A 33 19.69 -2.48 -7.22
CA LYS A 33 20.28 -1.36 -7.96
C LYS A 33 19.28 -0.21 -8.15
N ALA A 34 18.01 -0.50 -8.38
CA ALA A 34 16.95 0.51 -8.48
C ALA A 34 16.73 1.22 -7.14
N ILE A 35 16.72 0.47 -6.03
CA ILE A 35 16.66 1.01 -4.66
C ILE A 35 17.84 1.95 -4.40
N ASN A 36 19.07 1.51 -4.73
CA ASN A 36 20.26 2.34 -4.51
C ASN A 36 20.26 3.63 -5.36
N VAL A 37 19.71 3.58 -6.58
CA VAL A 37 19.54 4.78 -7.41
C VAL A 37 18.48 5.71 -6.81
N ALA A 38 17.40 5.17 -6.24
CA ALA A 38 16.39 5.97 -5.54
C ALA A 38 16.98 6.67 -4.30
N ASP A 39 17.82 5.97 -3.51
CA ASP A 39 18.58 6.56 -2.39
C ASP A 39 19.39 7.79 -2.82
N ASP A 40 20.04 7.71 -3.98
CA ASP A 40 20.88 8.80 -4.48
C ASP A 40 20.05 9.97 -5.04
N VAL A 41 18.86 9.69 -5.59
CA VAL A 41 17.92 10.74 -6.03
C VAL A 41 17.34 11.49 -4.84
N LEU A 42 17.01 10.80 -3.74
CA LEU A 42 16.50 11.40 -2.51
C LEU A 42 17.48 12.38 -1.84
N LYS A 43 18.78 12.26 -2.12
CA LYS A 43 19.83 13.15 -1.61
C LYS A 43 19.99 14.42 -2.44
N LEU A 44 19.24 14.61 -3.53
CA LEU A 44 19.35 15.79 -4.36
C LEU A 44 18.72 17.01 -3.66
N ASP A 45 19.53 18.07 -3.47
CA ASP A 45 19.12 19.34 -2.85
C ASP A 45 17.97 20.07 -3.59
N GLN A 46 17.63 19.64 -4.80
CA GLN A 46 16.56 20.22 -5.62
C GLN A 46 15.17 19.68 -5.26
N LEU A 47 15.08 18.62 -4.44
CA LEU A 47 13.81 18.08 -3.97
C LEU A 47 13.38 18.85 -2.71
N ASP A 48 12.17 19.40 -2.74
CA ASP A 48 11.55 19.94 -1.55
C ASP A 48 11.25 18.82 -0.53
N ASP A 49 11.04 19.21 0.72
CA ASP A 49 10.88 18.28 1.83
C ASP A 49 9.66 17.35 1.67
N SER A 50 8.58 17.84 1.04
CA SER A 50 7.36 17.05 0.86
C SER A 50 7.57 15.95 -0.18
N THR A 51 8.17 16.29 -1.32
CA THR A 51 8.55 15.32 -2.35
C THR A 51 9.52 14.29 -1.77
N ARG A 52 10.51 14.71 -0.99
CA ARG A 52 11.46 13.80 -0.36
C ARG A 52 10.79 12.82 0.60
N ALA A 53 9.84 13.29 1.40
CA ALA A 53 9.07 12.44 2.30
C ALA A 53 8.23 11.41 1.54
N GLU A 54 7.54 11.83 0.47
CA GLU A 54 6.74 10.92 -0.38
C GLU A 54 7.59 9.83 -1.03
N PHE A 55 8.74 10.19 -1.62
CA PHE A 55 9.66 9.21 -2.19
C PHE A 55 10.27 8.28 -1.14
N GLY A 56 10.54 8.79 0.07
CA GLY A 56 11.00 7.99 1.19
C GLY A 56 10.01 6.89 1.56
N VAL A 57 8.71 7.20 1.63
CA VAL A 57 7.65 6.22 1.91
C VAL A 57 7.60 5.14 0.82
N ILE A 58 7.66 5.53 -0.47
CA ILE A 58 7.68 4.56 -1.58
C ILE A 58 8.90 3.63 -1.46
N GLN A 59 10.05 4.19 -1.11
CA GLN A 59 11.27 3.42 -0.94
C GLN A 59 11.19 2.46 0.25
N ASP A 60 10.64 2.88 1.38
CA ASP A 60 10.42 2.03 2.55
C ASP A 60 9.52 0.84 2.21
N ILE A 61 8.42 1.10 1.48
CA ILE A 61 7.53 0.04 0.99
C ILE A 61 8.28 -0.89 0.03
N ALA A 62 9.04 -0.34 -0.93
CA ALA A 62 9.80 -1.15 -1.87
C ALA A 62 10.84 -2.03 -1.16
N ASN A 63 11.57 -1.48 -0.19
CA ASN A 63 12.54 -2.22 0.62
C ASN A 63 11.87 -3.34 1.42
N ALA A 64 10.74 -3.05 2.06
CA ALA A 64 9.98 -4.03 2.83
C ALA A 64 9.46 -5.18 1.96
N LEU A 65 8.98 -4.89 0.75
CA LEU A 65 8.41 -5.89 -0.15
C LEU A 65 9.48 -6.68 -0.90
N LEU A 66 10.64 -6.08 -1.21
CA LEU A 66 11.62 -6.67 -2.15
C LEU A 66 12.85 -7.30 -1.52
N VAL A 67 12.98 -7.19 -0.19
CA VAL A 67 14.07 -7.79 0.59
C VAL A 67 14.26 -9.28 0.28
N GLN A 68 15.53 -9.69 0.15
CA GLN A 68 15.96 -11.04 -0.26
C GLN A 68 16.60 -11.77 0.93
N ASP A 69 15.82 -12.07 1.97
CA ASP A 69 16.30 -12.68 3.22
C ASP A 69 15.63 -14.00 3.58
N ASP A 70 14.88 -14.57 2.65
CA ASP A 70 14.15 -15.84 2.78
C ASP A 70 13.03 -15.84 3.84
N VAL A 71 12.66 -14.69 4.38
CA VAL A 71 11.57 -14.52 5.34
C VAL A 71 10.27 -14.17 4.61
N THR A 72 9.21 -14.93 4.87
CA THR A 72 7.85 -14.57 4.43
C THR A 72 7.32 -13.47 5.33
N ARG A 73 6.92 -12.35 4.72
CA ARG A 73 6.27 -11.23 5.40
C ARG A 73 4.82 -11.09 4.96
N ARG A 74 3.96 -10.71 5.90
CA ARG A 74 2.53 -10.57 5.70
C ARG A 74 2.11 -9.13 5.94
N TYR A 75 1.44 -8.54 4.95
CA TYR A 75 0.99 -7.15 5.01
C TYR A 75 -0.53 -7.06 4.91
N LEU A 76 -1.09 -6.11 5.66
CA LEU A 76 -2.49 -5.72 5.56
C LEU A 76 -2.58 -4.47 4.69
N ILE A 77 -3.38 -4.51 3.63
CA ILE A 77 -3.63 -3.37 2.76
C ILE A 77 -5.06 -2.90 2.99
N LEU A 78 -5.23 -1.67 3.46
CA LEU A 78 -6.52 -1.02 3.66
C LEU A 78 -6.94 -0.34 2.36
N LEU A 79 -8.04 -0.78 1.75
CA LEU A 79 -8.52 -0.28 0.46
C LEU A 79 -9.65 0.73 0.69
N GLN A 80 -9.32 2.01 0.48
CA GLN A 80 -10.18 3.13 0.84
C GLN A 80 -10.88 3.74 -0.38
N ASN A 81 -12.18 3.99 -0.26
CA ASN A 81 -12.94 4.75 -1.24
C ASN A 81 -12.95 6.23 -0.83
N ASN A 82 -12.10 7.03 -1.45
CA ASN A 82 -12.02 8.48 -1.23
C ASN A 82 -13.24 9.27 -1.75
N LEU A 83 -14.20 8.63 -2.43
CA LEU A 83 -15.50 9.23 -2.76
C LEU A 83 -16.48 9.21 -1.59
N GLU A 84 -16.23 8.40 -0.56
CA GLU A 84 -16.93 8.44 0.73
C GLU A 84 -15.95 8.91 1.81
N LEU A 85 -15.80 10.22 1.94
CA LEU A 85 -14.75 10.82 2.76
C LEU A 85 -14.83 10.45 4.24
N ARG A 86 -13.67 10.11 4.80
CA ARG A 86 -13.42 9.96 6.24
C ARG A 86 -12.04 10.50 6.59
N PRO A 87 -11.79 10.85 7.86
CA PRO A 87 -10.52 11.46 8.27
C PRO A 87 -9.28 10.64 7.87
N GLY A 88 -9.36 9.31 7.92
CA GLY A 88 -8.26 8.42 7.55
C GLY A 88 -8.09 8.14 6.05
N GLY A 89 -8.84 8.80 5.14
CA GLY A 89 -8.61 8.75 3.69
C GLY A 89 -9.77 8.31 2.79
N GLY A 90 -10.88 7.80 3.37
CA GLY A 90 -12.07 7.37 2.61
C GLY A 90 -12.89 6.30 3.33
N PHE A 91 -13.83 5.63 2.67
CA PHE A 91 -14.50 4.46 3.25
C PHE A 91 -13.63 3.21 3.09
N LEU A 92 -13.23 2.59 4.20
CA LEU A 92 -12.58 1.28 4.22
C LEU A 92 -13.59 0.16 3.94
N GLY A 93 -13.95 -0.04 2.67
CA GLY A 93 -14.91 -1.08 2.27
C GLY A 93 -14.27 -2.47 2.17
N GLN A 94 -12.99 -2.53 1.80
CA GLN A 94 -12.28 -3.77 1.56
C GLN A 94 -10.87 -3.71 2.16
N PHE A 95 -10.27 -4.87 2.39
CA PHE A 95 -8.85 -4.98 2.69
C PHE A 95 -8.25 -6.13 1.88
N ALA A 96 -6.93 -6.08 1.69
CA ALA A 96 -6.17 -7.20 1.15
C ALA A 96 -5.16 -7.70 2.19
N VAL A 97 -4.92 -9.00 2.19
CA VAL A 97 -3.79 -9.62 2.87
C VAL A 97 -2.85 -10.14 1.79
N ILE A 98 -1.60 -9.69 1.85
CA ILE A 98 -0.56 -10.10 0.92
C ILE A 98 0.58 -10.76 1.70
N GLU A 99 1.04 -11.90 1.22
CA GLU A 99 2.26 -12.53 1.71
C GLU A 99 3.34 -12.43 0.63
N VAL A 100 4.52 -11.95 1.02
CA VAL A 100 5.65 -11.71 0.13
C VAL A 100 6.89 -12.37 0.71
N LYS A 101 7.67 -13.02 -0.15
CA LYS A 101 8.98 -13.58 0.20
C LYS A 101 9.95 -13.32 -0.94
N ASN A 102 11.12 -12.77 -0.65
CA ASN A 102 12.14 -12.51 -1.67
C ASN A 102 11.61 -11.69 -2.87
N GLY A 103 10.75 -10.70 -2.62
CA GLY A 103 10.10 -9.90 -3.68
C GLY A 103 9.06 -10.64 -4.52
N GLU A 104 8.71 -11.88 -4.17
CA GLU A 104 7.67 -12.66 -4.84
C GLU A 104 6.39 -12.69 -3.99
N VAL A 105 5.25 -12.39 -4.62
CA VAL A 105 3.93 -12.50 -4.00
C VAL A 105 3.55 -13.98 -3.91
N LEU A 106 3.48 -14.50 -2.69
CA LEU A 106 3.10 -15.88 -2.41
C LEU A 106 1.58 -16.06 -2.34
N SER A 107 0.89 -15.09 -1.72
CA SER A 107 -0.56 -15.08 -1.61
C SER A 107 -1.09 -13.65 -1.67
N PHE A 108 -2.29 -13.49 -2.23
CA PHE A 108 -2.99 -12.21 -2.32
C PHE A 108 -4.49 -12.48 -2.20
N VAL A 109 -5.08 -12.06 -1.08
CA VAL A 109 -6.48 -12.28 -0.77
C VAL A 109 -7.14 -10.93 -0.51
N VAL A 110 -8.22 -10.62 -1.23
CA VAL A 110 -9.03 -9.43 -1.00
C VAL A 110 -10.36 -9.85 -0.38
N GLU A 111 -10.80 -9.12 0.64
CA GLU A 111 -12.06 -9.39 1.33
C GLU A 111 -12.85 -8.12 1.60
N ASP A 112 -14.19 -8.25 1.56
CA ASP A 112 -15.14 -7.23 1.98
C ASP A 112 -15.19 -7.14 3.50
N THR A 113 -15.05 -5.93 4.04
CA THR A 113 -15.12 -5.68 5.49
C THR A 113 -16.45 -6.11 6.10
N ASN A 114 -17.56 -6.09 5.37
CA ASN A 114 -18.86 -6.56 5.87
C ASN A 114 -18.84 -8.06 6.17
N ASN A 115 -18.09 -8.86 5.39
CA ASN A 115 -17.94 -10.28 5.65
C ASN A 115 -17.23 -10.49 6.99
N LEU A 116 -16.09 -9.81 7.19
CA LEU A 116 -15.35 -9.84 8.46
C LEU A 116 -16.23 -9.35 9.62
N ASP A 117 -16.89 -8.21 9.44
CA ASP A 117 -17.72 -7.54 10.45
C ASP A 117 -18.93 -8.35 10.91
N SER A 118 -19.36 -9.32 10.11
CA SER A 118 -20.43 -10.26 10.45
C SER A 118 -19.97 -11.38 11.41
N THR A 119 -18.65 -11.61 11.52
CA THR A 119 -18.09 -12.74 12.28
C THR A 119 -17.89 -12.46 13.77
N TYR A 120 -17.97 -11.19 14.19
CA TYR A 120 -17.72 -10.79 15.57
C TYR A 120 -18.70 -9.69 16.04
N LYS A 121 -18.74 -9.50 17.37
CA LYS A 121 -19.43 -8.37 18.00
C LYS A 121 -18.38 -7.36 18.44
N SER A 122 -18.43 -6.16 17.86
CA SER A 122 -17.51 -5.09 18.27
C SER A 122 -17.68 -4.75 19.75
N ASP A 123 -16.54 -4.53 20.40
CA ASP A 123 -16.35 -4.04 21.76
C ASP A 123 -16.06 -2.53 21.81
N ARG A 124 -15.82 -1.90 20.66
CA ARG A 124 -15.54 -0.46 20.55
C ARG A 124 -16.78 0.34 20.24
N VAL A 125 -16.94 1.43 20.98
CA VAL A 125 -18.07 2.36 20.86
C VAL A 125 -17.59 3.63 20.21
N LEU A 126 -18.41 4.19 19.32
CA LEU A 126 -18.18 5.47 18.68
C LEU A 126 -18.08 6.60 19.73
N PRO A 127 -17.28 7.67 19.51
CA PRO A 127 -17.28 8.82 20.39
C PRO A 127 -18.70 9.38 20.64
N GLU A 128 -19.01 9.74 21.89
CA GLU A 128 -20.35 10.15 22.32
C GLU A 128 -20.94 11.27 21.44
N LYS A 129 -20.11 12.25 21.08
CA LYS A 129 -20.48 13.37 20.20
C LYS A 129 -20.98 12.95 18.82
N LEU A 130 -20.62 11.76 18.33
CA LEU A 130 -21.06 11.24 17.05
C LEU A 130 -22.26 10.31 17.18
N GLN A 131 -22.40 9.65 18.33
CA GLN A 131 -23.53 8.75 18.59
C GLN A 131 -24.88 9.48 18.48
N GLN A 132 -24.91 10.78 18.76
CA GLN A 132 -26.12 11.61 18.59
C GLN A 132 -26.50 11.86 17.12
N TYR A 133 -25.56 11.67 16.19
CA TYR A 133 -25.78 11.90 14.75
C TYR A 133 -25.97 10.59 13.96
N LEU A 134 -25.59 9.44 14.54
CA LEU A 134 -25.74 8.13 13.91
C LEU A 134 -26.81 7.31 14.62
N ASN A 135 -27.97 7.17 13.95
CA ASN A 135 -29.16 6.56 14.52
C ASN A 135 -29.02 5.04 14.74
N ASP A 136 -28.30 4.35 13.84
CA ASP A 136 -28.35 2.89 13.75
C ASP A 136 -27.05 2.17 14.12
N THR A 137 -25.94 2.89 14.31
CA THR A 137 -24.63 2.28 14.58
C THR A 137 -23.86 3.09 15.62
N LYS A 138 -23.87 2.59 16.86
CA LYS A 138 -23.09 3.14 17.98
C LYS A 138 -21.74 2.46 18.17
N LYS A 139 -21.47 1.39 17.42
CA LYS A 139 -20.25 0.60 17.50
C LYS A 139 -19.46 0.72 16.21
N ILE A 140 -18.17 0.97 16.33
CA ILE A 140 -17.25 0.98 15.19
C ILE A 140 -16.76 -0.44 14.92
N LYS A 141 -16.47 -0.74 13.67
CA LYS A 141 -15.98 -2.05 13.21
C LYS A 141 -14.80 -1.91 12.26
N MET A 142 -14.34 -3.00 11.64
CA MET A 142 -13.22 -3.01 10.69
C MET A 142 -13.40 -1.94 9.61
N ARG A 143 -14.61 -1.84 9.06
CA ARG A 143 -14.95 -0.87 8.02
C ARG A 143 -14.84 0.60 8.47
N ASP A 144 -14.80 0.83 9.78
CA ASP A 144 -14.74 2.14 10.44
C ASP A 144 -13.35 2.42 11.04
N SER A 145 -12.38 1.52 10.85
CA SER A 145 -11.01 1.62 11.42
C SER A 145 -10.21 2.81 10.88
N ASN A 146 -10.76 3.62 9.99
CA ASN A 146 -10.14 4.83 9.47
C ASN A 146 -10.88 6.11 9.87
N TYR A 147 -11.53 6.06 11.04
CA TYR A 147 -12.24 7.19 11.61
C TYR A 147 -11.31 8.28 12.16
N ALA A 148 -10.12 7.94 12.66
CA ALA A 148 -9.18 8.91 13.20
C ALA A 148 -8.40 9.63 12.07
N PRO A 149 -8.00 10.90 12.28
CA PRO A 149 -7.07 11.57 11.37
C PRO A 149 -5.63 11.06 11.52
N ASP A 150 -5.33 10.29 12.58
CA ASP A 150 -4.04 9.68 12.83
C ASP A 150 -3.98 8.26 12.26
N PHE A 151 -3.04 8.01 11.34
CA PHE A 151 -2.93 6.71 10.67
C PHE A 151 -2.50 5.58 11.62
N PRO A 152 -1.51 5.77 12.53
CA PRO A 152 -1.19 4.75 13.54
C PRO A 152 -2.37 4.33 14.41
N GLU A 153 -3.23 5.27 14.85
CA GLU A 153 -4.48 4.94 15.55
C GLU A 153 -5.40 4.05 14.69
N ASN A 154 -5.59 4.42 13.42
CA ASN A 154 -6.38 3.63 12.47
C ASN A 154 -5.85 2.20 12.28
N VAL A 155 -4.52 2.03 12.26
CA VAL A 155 -3.88 0.72 12.18
C VAL A 155 -4.19 -0.13 13.40
N GLN A 156 -4.14 0.44 14.61
CA GLN A 156 -4.47 -0.28 15.84
C GLN A 156 -5.91 -0.80 15.81
N ASP A 157 -6.83 -0.01 15.29
CA ASP A 157 -8.25 -0.38 15.17
C ASP A 157 -8.44 -1.52 14.16
N ALA A 158 -7.81 -1.42 12.98
CA ALA A 158 -7.87 -2.45 11.96
C ALA A 158 -7.33 -3.79 12.46
N LEU A 159 -6.16 -3.78 13.12
CA LEU A 159 -5.56 -4.98 13.70
C LEU A 159 -6.41 -5.57 14.82
N HIS A 160 -6.98 -4.71 15.68
CA HIS A 160 -7.89 -5.13 16.75
C HIS A 160 -9.12 -5.85 16.20
N PHE A 161 -9.81 -5.29 15.21
CA PHE A 161 -11.00 -5.93 14.64
C PHE A 161 -10.68 -7.19 13.84
N TYR A 162 -9.53 -7.22 13.17
CA TYR A 162 -9.04 -8.43 12.52
C TYR A 162 -8.80 -9.56 13.53
N ALA A 163 -8.19 -9.25 14.67
CA ALA A 163 -7.99 -10.20 15.77
C ALA A 163 -9.31 -10.61 16.43
N LEU A 164 -10.23 -9.68 16.62
CA LEU A 164 -11.54 -9.91 17.23
C LEU A 164 -12.42 -10.85 16.39
N ALA A 165 -12.20 -10.88 15.06
CA ALA A 165 -12.76 -11.86 14.15
C ALA A 165 -12.13 -13.28 14.27
N GLY A 166 -11.25 -13.51 15.25
CA GLY A 166 -10.57 -14.78 15.49
C GLY A 166 -9.43 -15.08 14.51
N ARG A 167 -8.90 -14.05 13.84
CA ARG A 167 -7.85 -14.21 12.83
C ARG A 167 -6.50 -13.77 13.37
N ASP A 168 -5.43 -14.29 12.78
CA ASP A 168 -4.07 -13.88 13.12
C ASP A 168 -3.81 -12.44 12.64
N ALA A 169 -3.68 -11.49 13.55
CA ALA A 169 -3.39 -10.09 13.27
C ALA A 169 -1.88 -9.75 13.33
N ASN A 170 -1.00 -10.76 13.32
CA ASN A 170 0.42 -10.53 13.15
C ASN A 170 0.72 -10.16 11.69
N PHE A 171 0.99 -8.89 11.46
CA PHE A 171 1.38 -8.31 10.17
C PHE A 171 2.72 -7.58 10.33
N ASP A 172 3.59 -7.70 9.35
CA ASP A 172 4.87 -6.99 9.27
C ASP A 172 4.70 -5.52 8.88
N GLY A 173 3.57 -5.17 8.29
CA GLY A 173 3.22 -3.79 7.98
C GLY A 173 1.78 -3.62 7.56
N VAL A 174 1.28 -2.38 7.70
CA VAL A 174 -0.06 -1.98 7.25
C VAL A 174 0.08 -0.82 6.29
N ILE A 175 -0.50 -0.96 5.11
CA ILE A 175 -0.47 0.01 4.03
C ILE A 175 -1.90 0.45 3.77
N ALA A 176 -2.14 1.74 3.56
CA ALA A 176 -3.43 2.23 3.08
C ALA A 176 -3.26 2.82 1.68
N VAL A 177 -4.21 2.48 0.80
CA VAL A 177 -4.32 3.06 -0.53
C VAL A 177 -5.76 3.45 -0.78
N ASN A 178 -5.97 4.48 -1.59
CA ASN A 178 -7.31 4.89 -2.01
C ASN A 178 -7.59 4.48 -3.47
N ALA A 179 -8.82 4.67 -3.92
CA ALA A 179 -9.24 4.27 -5.26
C ALA A 179 -8.48 4.97 -6.40
N SER A 180 -7.91 6.16 -6.16
CA SER A 180 -7.14 6.91 -7.15
C SER A 180 -5.84 6.20 -7.56
N ILE A 181 -5.32 5.27 -6.74
CA ILE A 181 -4.12 4.50 -7.08
C ILE A 181 -4.28 3.72 -8.40
N LEU A 182 -5.50 3.31 -8.75
CA LEU A 182 -5.76 2.63 -10.01
C LEU A 182 -5.57 3.57 -11.20
N GLU A 183 -6.01 4.82 -11.09
CA GLU A 183 -5.83 5.83 -12.14
C GLU A 183 -4.34 6.12 -12.33
N ASP A 184 -3.60 6.28 -11.24
CA ASP A 184 -2.15 6.51 -11.24
C ASP A 184 -1.40 5.34 -11.87
N LEU A 185 -1.77 4.10 -11.52
CA LEU A 185 -1.20 2.90 -12.12
C LEU A 185 -1.48 2.84 -13.62
N LEU A 186 -2.71 3.10 -14.07
CA LEU A 186 -3.06 3.10 -15.48
C LEU A 186 -2.37 4.21 -16.27
N ALA A 187 -2.09 5.36 -15.65
CA ALA A 187 -1.30 6.42 -16.27
C ALA A 187 0.15 5.97 -16.54
N ILE A 188 0.70 5.10 -15.70
CA ILE A 188 2.06 4.56 -15.83
C ILE A 188 2.10 3.34 -16.76
N THR A 189 1.20 2.38 -16.56
CA THR A 189 1.21 1.10 -17.31
C THR A 189 0.58 1.23 -18.68
N GLY A 190 -0.21 2.28 -18.91
CA GLY A 190 -1.12 2.37 -20.04
C GLY A 190 -2.37 1.48 -19.86
N PRO A 191 -3.27 1.47 -20.87
CA PRO A 191 -4.50 0.70 -20.82
C PRO A 191 -4.26 -0.81 -20.64
N VAL A 192 -5.05 -1.43 -19.76
CA VAL A 192 -5.02 -2.88 -19.54
C VAL A 192 -6.13 -3.54 -20.36
N THR A 193 -5.78 -4.57 -21.13
CA THR A 193 -6.77 -5.38 -21.84
C THR A 193 -7.38 -6.41 -20.90
N ILE A 194 -8.70 -6.36 -20.72
CA ILE A 194 -9.45 -7.36 -19.96
C ILE A 194 -9.98 -8.40 -20.94
N THR A 195 -9.50 -9.64 -20.84
CA THR A 195 -10.04 -10.78 -21.60
C THR A 195 -11.26 -11.33 -20.88
N ARG A 196 -12.38 -11.40 -21.59
CA ARG A 196 -13.62 -12.01 -21.11
C ARG A 196 -13.58 -13.53 -21.26
#